data_AF-A0A367LWN3-F1
#
_entry.id   AF-A0A367LWN3-F1
#
_cell.length_a   1.000
_cell.length_b   1.000
_cell.length_c   1.000
_cell.angle_alpha   90.00
_cell.angle_beta   90.00
_cell.angle_gamma   90.00
#
_symmetry.space_group_name_H-M   'P 1'
#
loop_
_entity.id
_entity.type
_entity.pdbx_description
1 polymer ?
#
loop_
_entity_poly.entity_id
_entity_poly.type
_entity_poly.pdbx_seq_one_letter_code
_entity_poly.pdbx_strand_id
1 'polypeptide(L)'
;TQAMPFAASRFGLLRAPGDLMRELRPSGRRRTLSARIQGPAKSAFAEGIEGHREGLKEARNINVIVVADTDLLSDRMWVQVQDFFGQRVPQPWADNGALVVNALDNLSGTDALISVRSRGRF
;
A
#
# COMPACT_ATOMS: atom_id res chain seq x y z
N THR A 1 5.76 19.72 4.90
CA THR A 1 5.06 18.63 4.20
C THR A 1 3.68 19.11 3.78
N GLN A 2 3.32 18.97 2.50
CA GLN A 2 1.99 19.33 2.01
C GLN A 2 1.07 18.11 2.10
N ALA A 3 0.30 18.01 3.18
CA ALA A 3 -0.61 16.88 3.41
C ALA A 3 -1.89 17.34 4.13
N MET A 4 -3.02 16.79 3.69
CA MET A 4 -4.35 16.99 4.27
C MET A 4 -5.14 15.68 4.12
N PRO A 5 -5.88 15.22 5.15
CA PRO A 5 -6.76 14.08 5.00
C PRO A 5 -8.01 14.47 4.19
N PHE A 6 -8.46 13.56 3.34
CA PHE A 6 -9.77 13.62 2.70
C PHE A 6 -10.61 12.44 3.19
N ALA A 7 -11.91 12.65 3.35
CA ALA A 7 -12.83 11.54 3.57
C ALA A 7 -12.89 10.69 2.30
N ALA A 8 -12.75 9.36 2.43
CA ALA A 8 -12.72 8.48 1.28
C ALA A 8 -14.01 8.53 0.45
N SER A 9 -15.18 8.75 1.09
CA SER A 9 -16.46 8.96 0.41
C SER A 9 -16.43 10.09 -0.62
N ARG A 10 -15.54 11.10 -0.46
CA ARG A 10 -15.39 12.20 -1.41
C ARG A 10 -14.93 11.73 -2.79
N PHE A 11 -14.15 10.65 -2.86
CA PHE A 11 -13.61 10.12 -4.11
C PHE A 11 -14.68 9.43 -4.97
N GLY A 12 -15.77 8.95 -4.36
CA GLY A 12 -16.89 8.35 -5.11
C GLY A 12 -17.69 9.37 -5.95
N LEU A 13 -17.63 10.66 -5.59
CA LEU A 13 -18.31 11.75 -6.30
C LEU A 13 -17.33 12.65 -7.07
N LEU A 14 -16.05 12.28 -7.11
CA LEU A 14 -14.99 13.09 -7.69
C LEU A 14 -15.15 13.13 -9.22
N ARG A 15 -15.49 14.30 -9.77
CA ARG A 15 -15.61 14.49 -11.23
C ARG A 15 -14.30 14.91 -11.89
N ALA A 16 -13.50 15.71 -11.19
CA ALA A 16 -12.21 16.18 -11.68
C ALA A 16 -11.15 16.02 -10.58
N PRO A 17 -10.11 15.18 -10.77
CA PRO A 17 -9.05 15.00 -9.77
C PRO A 17 -8.34 16.30 -9.35
N GLY A 18 -8.26 17.28 -10.26
CA GLY A 18 -7.71 18.61 -9.98
C GLY A 18 -8.46 19.39 -8.88
N ASP A 19 -9.71 19.03 -8.56
CA ASP A 19 -10.44 19.61 -7.42
C ASP A 19 -9.74 19.34 -6.09
N LEU A 20 -9.17 18.14 -5.93
CA LEU A 20 -8.45 17.76 -4.70
C LEU A 20 -7.24 18.67 -4.45
N MET A 21 -6.52 19.00 -5.52
CA MET A 21 -5.34 19.87 -5.44
C MET A 21 -5.72 21.32 -5.10
N ARG A 22 -6.85 21.81 -5.63
CA ARG A 22 -7.36 23.14 -5.32
C ARG A 22 -7.82 23.29 -3.87
N GLU A 23 -8.35 22.22 -3.29
CA GLU A 23 -8.85 22.20 -1.91
C GLU A 23 -7.75 21.94 -0.87
N LEU A 24 -6.55 21.55 -1.31
CA LEU A 24 -5.44 21.22 -0.42
C LEU A 24 -5.08 22.40 0.49
N ARG A 25 -5.34 22.23 1.79
CA ARG A 25 -4.83 23.11 2.85
C ARG A 25 -3.76 22.36 3.64
N PRO A 26 -2.47 22.62 3.36
CA PRO A 26 -1.37 21.92 4.02
C PRO A 26 -1.46 22.04 5.54
N SER A 27 -1.56 20.90 6.23
CA SER A 27 -1.57 20.89 7.71
C SER A 27 -0.20 21.14 8.35
N GLY A 28 0.87 21.21 7.54
CA GLY A 28 2.27 21.28 8.01
C GLY A 28 2.78 20.00 8.68
N ARG A 29 1.89 19.08 9.06
CA ARG A 29 2.22 17.81 9.71
C ARG A 29 2.73 16.79 8.71
N ARG A 30 3.86 16.15 9.02
CA ARG A 30 4.32 14.96 8.32
C ARG A 30 3.39 13.80 8.68
N ARG A 31 2.91 13.09 7.67
CA ARG A 31 2.13 11.86 7.83
C ARG A 31 2.86 10.72 7.14
N THR A 32 2.89 9.57 7.79
CA THR A 32 3.41 8.33 7.19
C THR A 32 2.27 7.69 6.42
N LEU A 33 2.40 7.62 5.10
CA LEU A 33 1.43 6.92 4.25
C LEU A 33 1.67 5.42 4.27
N SER A 34 2.94 5.03 4.15
CA SER A 34 3.38 3.65 4.24
C SER A 34 4.74 3.56 4.90
N ALA A 35 5.03 2.41 5.50
CA ALA A 35 6.30 2.09 6.13
C ALA A 35 6.73 0.69 5.72
N ARG A 36 8.02 0.53 5.39
CA ARG A 36 8.64 -0.79 5.24
C ARG A 36 9.34 -1.16 6.53
N ILE A 37 9.03 -2.35 7.04
CA ILE A 37 9.59 -2.92 8.26
C ILE A 37 10.36 -4.17 7.88
N GLN A 38 11.62 -4.22 8.31
CA GLN A 38 12.54 -5.33 8.06
C GLN A 38 13.40 -5.59 9.30
N GLY A 39 13.99 -6.79 9.37
CA GLY A 39 14.87 -7.21 10.45
C GLY A 39 14.28 -8.32 11.30
N PRO A 40 14.97 -8.69 12.39
CA PRO A 40 14.53 -9.77 13.25
C PRO A 40 13.22 -9.41 13.97
N ALA A 41 12.33 -10.39 14.10
CA ALA A 41 11.05 -10.21 14.77
C ALA A 41 10.65 -11.46 15.56
N LYS A 42 9.97 -11.24 16.68
CA LYS A 42 9.32 -12.30 17.47
C LYS A 42 7.83 -12.29 17.18
N SER A 43 7.23 -13.48 17.13
CA SER A 43 5.80 -13.62 16.92
C SER A 43 5.03 -13.16 18.16
N ALA A 44 3.99 -12.34 17.96
CA ALA A 44 3.02 -12.02 19.01
C ALA A 44 2.14 -13.23 19.39
N PHE A 45 2.18 -14.29 18.58
CA PHE A 45 1.36 -15.50 18.71
C PHE A 45 2.24 -16.75 18.86
N ALA A 46 3.33 -16.63 19.63
CA ALA A 46 4.29 -17.72 19.81
C ALA A 46 3.65 -18.99 20.42
N GLU A 47 2.57 -18.84 21.18
CA GLU A 47 1.84 -19.92 21.84
C GLU A 47 0.56 -20.34 21.08
N GLY A 48 0.31 -19.76 19.91
CA GLY A 48 -0.94 -19.94 19.16
C GLY A 48 -2.04 -18.94 19.56
N ILE A 49 -3.16 -18.99 18.84
CA ILE A 49 -4.30 -18.08 18.98
C ILE A 49 -5.57 -18.87 18.66
N GLU A 50 -6.62 -18.72 19.48
CA GLU A 50 -7.97 -19.23 19.19
C GLU A 50 -8.00 -20.71 18.73
N GLY A 51 -7.35 -21.60 19.49
CA GLY A 51 -7.33 -23.04 19.20
C GLY A 51 -6.42 -23.46 18.04
N HIS A 52 -5.76 -22.51 17.37
CA HIS A 52 -4.71 -22.81 16.39
C HIS A 52 -3.39 -23.10 17.11
N ARG A 53 -2.71 -24.19 16.69
CA ARG A 53 -1.43 -24.60 17.26
C ARG A 53 -0.36 -23.53 17.06
N GLU A 54 0.64 -23.54 17.94
CA GLU A 54 1.81 -22.67 17.85
C GLU A 54 2.46 -22.72 16.45
N GLY A 55 2.85 -21.54 15.96
CA GLY A 55 3.52 -21.36 14.67
C GLY A 55 4.99 -20.93 14.81
N LEU A 56 5.52 -20.27 13.79
CA LEU A 56 6.87 -19.70 13.80
C LEU A 56 7.00 -18.69 14.97
N LYS A 57 7.91 -18.96 15.92
CA LYS A 57 8.07 -18.14 17.14
C LYS A 57 8.94 -16.89 16.90
N GLU A 58 9.86 -16.97 15.95
CA GLU A 58 10.75 -15.88 15.57
C GLU A 58 11.20 -16.00 14.12
N ALA A 59 11.58 -14.87 13.53
CA ALA A 59 12.19 -14.78 12.22
C ALA A 59 13.44 -13.90 12.30
N ARG A 60 14.53 -14.31 11.64
CA ARG A 60 15.77 -13.51 11.55
C ARG A 60 15.59 -12.24 10.72
N ASN A 61 14.68 -12.28 9.74
CA ASN A 61 14.35 -11.15 8.89
C ASN A 61 12.90 -11.26 8.41
N ILE A 62 12.08 -10.26 8.73
CA ILE A 62 10.74 -10.10 8.13
C ILE A 62 10.81 -9.10 6.98
N ASN A 63 9.83 -9.16 6.07
CA ASN A 63 9.62 -8.17 5.02
C ASN A 63 8.16 -7.74 5.08
N VAL A 64 7.89 -6.55 5.64
CA VAL A 64 6.52 -6.07 5.83
C VAL A 64 6.38 -4.66 5.25
N ILE A 65 5.31 -4.43 4.52
CA ILE A 65 4.87 -3.09 4.12
C ILE A 65 3.56 -2.81 4.86
N VAL A 66 3.57 -1.78 5.71
CA VAL A 66 2.38 -1.29 6.42
C VAL A 66 1.88 -0.06 5.67
N VAL A 67 0.59 -0.01 5.37
CA VAL A 67 -0.05 1.14 4.73
C VAL A 67 -1.14 1.66 5.65
N ALA A 68 -1.27 2.99 5.72
CA ALA A 68 -2.10 3.66 6.72
C ALA A 68 -3.61 3.42 6.57
N ASP A 69 -4.07 3.06 5.37
CA ASP A 69 -5.47 2.82 5.07
C ASP A 69 -5.60 1.77 3.96
N THR A 70 -6.67 0.98 3.95
CA THR A 70 -6.96 -0.02 2.92
C THR A 70 -7.76 0.54 1.76
N ASP A 71 -8.37 1.73 1.91
CA ASP A 71 -9.21 2.35 0.89
C ASP A 71 -8.50 2.50 -0.46
N LEU A 72 -7.17 2.66 -0.48
CA LEU A 72 -6.35 2.72 -1.69
C LEU A 72 -6.50 1.51 -2.64
N LEU A 73 -7.01 0.38 -2.13
CA LEU A 73 -7.28 -0.83 -2.91
C LEU A 73 -8.61 -0.77 -3.67
N SER A 74 -9.52 0.13 -3.29
CA SER A 74 -10.83 0.27 -3.93
C SER A 74 -10.70 0.92 -5.30
N ASP A 75 -11.37 0.39 -6.33
CA ASP A 75 -11.35 0.90 -7.72
C ASP A 75 -11.51 2.42 -7.80
N ARG A 76 -12.45 2.99 -7.02
CA ARG A 76 -12.72 4.43 -6.98
C ARG A 76 -11.51 5.29 -6.61
N MET A 77 -10.48 4.70 -5.98
CA MET A 77 -9.25 5.38 -5.58
C MET A 77 -8.21 5.43 -6.69
N TRP A 78 -8.42 4.82 -7.86
CA TRP A 78 -7.42 4.82 -8.94
C TRP A 78 -7.97 4.69 -10.36
N VAL A 79 -9.20 4.21 -10.53
CA VAL A 79 -9.89 4.09 -11.82
C VAL A 79 -11.29 4.71 -11.72
N GLN A 80 -11.66 5.47 -12.75
CA GLN A 80 -13.02 5.96 -12.96
C GLN A 80 -13.59 5.25 -14.18
N VAL A 81 -14.85 4.81 -14.10
CA VAL A 81 -15.53 4.15 -15.23
C VAL A 81 -16.50 5.15 -15.84
N GLN A 82 -16.31 5.47 -17.11
CA GLN A 82 -17.20 6.35 -17.88
C GLN A 82 -18.05 5.50 -18.84
N ASP A 83 -19.33 5.86 -18.97
CA ASP A 83 -20.22 5.25 -19.96
C ASP A 83 -20.10 6.01 -21.29
N PHE A 84 -19.65 5.31 -22.33
CA PHE A 84 -19.53 5.84 -23.68
C PHE A 84 -20.32 4.94 -24.64
N PHE A 85 -21.45 5.43 -25.14
CA PHE A 85 -22.36 4.68 -26.01
C PHE A 85 -22.76 3.29 -25.45
N GLY A 86 -23.02 3.21 -24.14
CA GLY A 86 -23.37 1.95 -23.47
C GLY A 86 -22.18 1.03 -23.19
N GLN A 87 -20.96 1.43 -23.54
CA GLN A 87 -19.74 0.73 -23.16
C GLN A 87 -19.10 1.40 -21.94
N ARG A 88 -18.75 0.58 -20.95
CA ARG A 88 -18.04 1.03 -19.75
C ARG A 88 -16.54 1.09 -20.04
N VAL A 89 -15.99 2.29 -20.12
CA VAL A 89 -14.57 2.52 -20.39
C VAL A 89 -13.86 2.91 -19.08
N PRO A 90 -12.93 2.08 -18.57
CA PRO A 90 -12.12 2.44 -17.41
C PRO A 90 -11.05 3.46 -17.79
N GLN A 91 -10.97 4.54 -17.04
CA GLN A 91 -9.96 5.59 -17.15
C GLN A 91 -9.17 5.68 -15.83
N PRO A 92 -7.87 5.34 -15.82
CA PRO A 92 -7.05 5.51 -14.64
C PRO A 92 -6.83 7.01 -14.34
N TRP A 93 -6.84 7.37 -13.06
CA TRP A 93 -6.59 8.74 -12.61
C TRP A 93 -5.54 8.83 -11.49
N ALA A 94 -5.19 7.70 -10.87
CA ALA A 94 -4.09 7.59 -9.92
C ALA A 94 -3.41 6.22 -10.04
N ASP A 95 -2.16 6.13 -9.62
CA ASP A 95 -1.32 4.93 -9.74
C ASP A 95 -1.38 4.00 -8.52
N ASN A 96 -2.48 3.98 -7.75
CA ASN A 96 -2.56 3.15 -6.54
C ASN A 96 -2.50 1.64 -6.86
N GLY A 97 -3.14 1.20 -7.96
CA GLY A 97 -3.04 -0.20 -8.41
C GLY A 97 -1.60 -0.59 -8.77
N ALA A 98 -0.90 0.28 -9.51
CA ALA A 98 0.51 0.07 -9.84
C ALA A 98 1.40 0.01 -8.59
N LEU A 99 1.15 0.88 -7.60
CA LEU A 99 1.86 0.85 -6.31
C LEU A 99 1.68 -0.52 -5.62
N VAL A 100 0.46 -1.04 -5.56
CA VAL A 100 0.15 -2.31 -4.89
C VAL A 100 0.80 -3.49 -5.58
N VAL A 101 0.71 -3.57 -6.92
CA VAL A 101 1.36 -4.63 -7.70
C VAL A 101 2.86 -4.60 -7.50
N ASN A 102 3.49 -3.42 -7.61
CA ASN A 102 4.92 -3.28 -7.38
C ASN A 102 5.34 -3.63 -5.93
N ALA A 103 4.50 -3.33 -4.94
CA ALA A 103 4.74 -3.71 -3.55
C ALA A 103 4.66 -5.23 -3.37
N LEU A 104 3.68 -5.89 -3.99
CA LEU A 104 3.56 -7.35 -3.98
C LEU A 104 4.73 -8.01 -4.69
N ASP A 105 5.15 -7.52 -5.85
CA ASP A 105 6.33 -8.00 -6.56
C ASP A 105 7.61 -7.80 -5.73
N ASN A 106 7.70 -6.68 -5.01
CA ASN A 106 8.83 -6.42 -4.13
C ASN A 106 8.86 -7.36 -2.91
N LEU A 107 7.70 -7.77 -2.40
CA LEU A 107 7.57 -8.69 -1.28
C LEU A 107 7.69 -10.17 -1.71
N SER A 108 7.27 -10.50 -2.92
CA SER A 108 7.41 -11.84 -3.52
C SER A 108 8.81 -12.09 -4.08
N GLY A 109 9.56 -11.02 -4.33
CA GLY A 109 10.97 -11.05 -4.68
C GLY A 109 11.75 -11.94 -3.71
N THR A 110 12.25 -13.06 -4.24
CA THR A 110 12.79 -14.17 -3.46
C THR A 110 14.02 -13.75 -2.66
N ASP A 111 14.09 -14.10 -1.37
CA ASP A 111 15.27 -13.91 -0.49
C ASP A 111 16.60 -14.37 -1.15
N ALA A 112 16.53 -15.32 -2.10
CA ALA A 112 17.64 -15.79 -2.91
C ALA A 112 18.39 -14.67 -3.65
N LEU A 113 17.71 -13.66 -4.20
CA LEU A 113 18.33 -12.56 -4.96
C LEU A 113 18.91 -11.45 -4.06
N ILE A 114 18.43 -11.33 -2.83
CA ILE A 114 19.00 -10.44 -1.80
C ILE A 114 20.34 -11.02 -1.28
N SER A 115 20.44 -12.35 -1.14
CA SER A 115 21.67 -13.02 -0.71
C SER A 115 22.83 -12.95 -1.73
N VAL A 116 22.51 -12.81 -3.03
CA VAL A 116 23.52 -12.71 -4.10
C VAL A 116 24.11 -11.29 -4.17
N ARG A 117 23.31 -10.24 -3.95
CA ARG A 117 23.81 -8.85 -3.94
C ARG A 117 24.72 -8.56 -2.73
N SER A 118 24.56 -9.26 -1.61
CA SER A 118 25.46 -9.16 -0.44
C SER A 118 26.83 -9.83 -0.63
N ARG A 119 26.99 -10.70 -1.64
CA ARG A 119 28.26 -11.37 -1.95
C ARG A 119 29.03 -10.74 -3.11
N GLY A 120 28.43 -9.77 -3.81
CA GLY A 120 29.10 -8.96 -4.83
C GLY A 120 29.85 -7.78 -4.20
N ARG A 121 30.89 -8.07 -3.42
CA ARG A 121 31.94 -7.11 -3.08
C ARG A 121 33.26 -7.74 -3.49
N PHE A 122 33.65 -7.48 -4.73
CA PHE A 122 35.03 -7.55 -5.20
C PHE A 122 35.49 -6.11 -5.45
#